data_AF-A0A957E5L9-F1
#
_entry.id   AF-A0A957E5L9-F1
#
_cell.length_a   1.000
_cell.length_b   1.000
_cell.length_c   1.000
_cell.angle_alpha   90.00
_cell.angle_beta   90.00
_cell.angle_gamma   90.00
#
_symmetry.space_group_name_H-M   'P 1'
#
loop_
_entity.id
_entity.type
_entity.pdbx_description
1 polymer ?
#
loop_
_entity_poly.entity_id
_entity_poly.type
_entity_poly.pdbx_seq_one_letter_code
_entity_poly.pdbx_strand_id
1 'polypeptide(L)'
;MYKELWRQRPLLTLPQIIVLLLVGAALFIAVDLNRRAQAGQLVGLGEGDLQVQVDAEATRQVELQVTLEYVQSDDYVAAYARDEAGYLLPGEKRVVPLVIEATPQPTAMPTATPDPIENARPWQAWWHLMTDAPQPAP
;
A
#
# COMPACT_ATOMS: atom_id res chain seq x y z
N MET A 1 -61.02 71.44 17.68
CA MET A 1 -59.62 71.90 17.60
C MET A 1 -58.72 70.67 17.81
N TYR A 2 -58.44 69.90 16.75
CA TYR A 2 -57.68 68.65 16.82
C TYR A 2 -56.29 68.87 16.21
N LYS A 3 -55.28 69.06 17.06
CA LYS A 3 -53.87 69.00 16.70
C LYS A 3 -53.15 68.33 17.85
N GLU A 4 -52.76 67.07 17.66
CA GLU A 4 -51.60 66.39 18.25
C GLU A 4 -51.57 64.98 17.61
N LEU A 5 -51.43 64.98 16.28
CA LEU A 5 -51.16 63.79 15.50
C LEU A 5 -49.64 63.57 15.51
N TRP A 6 -49.23 62.41 16.03
CA TRP A 6 -47.95 61.75 15.76
C TRP A 6 -46.67 62.43 16.28
N ARG A 7 -46.44 62.33 17.59
CA ARG A 7 -45.07 62.44 18.14
C ARG A 7 -44.42 61.06 18.12
N GLN A 8 -43.82 60.68 16.98
CA GLN A 8 -42.96 59.50 16.92
C GLN A 8 -41.72 59.76 17.76
N ARG A 9 -41.62 59.13 18.94
CA ARG A 9 -40.34 59.04 19.64
C ARG A 9 -39.46 58.10 18.79
N PRO A 10 -38.29 58.53 18.31
CA PRO A 10 -37.41 57.62 17.59
C PRO A 10 -37.03 56.49 18.56
N LEU A 11 -37.29 55.24 18.16
CA LEU A 11 -37.01 54.04 18.95
C LEU A 11 -35.50 53.85 19.22
N LEU A 12 -34.66 54.58 18.49
CA LEU A 12 -33.20 54.56 18.55
C LEU A 12 -32.66 55.99 18.65
N THR A 13 -31.77 56.21 19.61
CA THR A 13 -31.05 57.49 19.74
C THR A 13 -29.88 57.56 18.76
N LEU A 14 -29.52 58.77 18.31
CA LEU A 14 -28.39 59.02 17.41
C LEU A 14 -27.07 58.30 17.83
N PRO A 15 -26.65 58.31 19.11
CA PRO A 15 -25.48 57.53 19.54
C PRO A 15 -25.67 56.01 19.41
N GLN A 16 -26.88 55.46 19.62
CA GLN A 16 -27.13 54.03 19.40
C GLN A 16 -26.98 53.64 17.92
N ILE A 17 -27.37 54.53 17.00
CA ILE A 17 -27.20 54.30 15.55
C ILE A 17 -25.71 54.25 15.20
N ILE A 18 -24.90 55.17 15.73
CA ILE A 18 -23.45 55.20 15.50
C ILE A 18 -22.78 53.93 16.04
N VAL A 19 -23.14 53.50 17.24
CA VAL A 19 -22.61 52.26 17.83
C VAL A 19 -23.00 51.04 16.98
N LEU A 20 -24.25 50.95 16.53
CA LEU A 20 -24.69 49.88 15.63
C LEU A 20 -23.92 49.87 14.31
N LEU A 21 -23.65 51.04 13.74
CA LEU A 21 -22.86 51.16 12.51
C LEU A 21 -21.41 50.71 12.74
N LEU A 22 -20.81 51.09 13.87
CA LEU A 22 -19.46 50.68 14.24
C LEU A 22 -19.36 49.16 14.45
N VAL A 23 -20.32 48.58 15.17
CA VAL A 23 -20.39 47.13 15.39
C VAL A 23 -20.61 46.40 14.07
N GLY A 24 -21.49 46.91 13.20
CA GLY A 24 -21.71 46.36 11.87
C GLY A 24 -20.46 46.40 10.99
N ALA A 25 -19.73 47.53 11.00
CA ALA A 25 -18.47 47.67 10.27
C ALA A 25 -17.39 46.74 10.84
N ALA A 26 -17.28 46.62 12.15
CA ALA A 26 -16.33 45.72 12.80
C ALA A 26 -16.62 44.24 12.47
N LEU A 27 -17.91 43.84 12.49
CA LEU A 27 -18.33 42.50 12.08
C LEU A 27 -18.02 42.24 10.60
N PHE A 28 -18.29 43.22 9.73
CA PHE A 28 -17.99 43.11 8.30
C PHE A 28 -16.50 42.90 8.04
N ILE A 29 -15.65 43.72 8.69
CA ILE A 29 -14.19 43.59 8.59
C ILE A 29 -13.72 42.25 9.14
N ALA A 30 -14.24 41.80 10.28
CA ALA A 30 -13.87 40.51 10.86
C ALA A 30 -14.19 39.33 9.93
N VAL A 31 -15.35 39.37 9.26
CA VAL A 31 -15.73 38.34 8.28
C VAL A 31 -14.82 38.39 7.04
N ASP A 32 -14.52 39.58 6.52
CA ASP A 32 -13.64 39.73 5.35
C ASP A 32 -12.22 39.22 5.64
N LEU A 33 -11.65 39.59 6.79
CA LEU A 33 -10.33 39.13 7.22
C LEU A 33 -10.30 37.61 7.43
N ASN A 34 -11.33 37.03 8.04
CA ASN A 34 -11.41 35.58 8.23
C ASN A 34 -11.49 34.84 6.89
N ARG A 35 -12.26 35.34 5.92
CA ARG A 35 -12.34 34.76 4.57
C ARG A 35 -10.99 34.82 3.86
N ARG A 36 -10.28 35.95 3.93
CA ARG A 36 -8.94 36.11 3.34
C ARG A 36 -7.91 35.19 4.00
N ALA A 37 -7.94 35.06 5.33
CA ALA A 37 -7.04 34.17 6.06
C ALA A 37 -7.25 32.70 5.67
N GLN A 38 -8.50 32.25 5.54
CA GLN A 38 -8.79 30.89 5.08
C GLN A 38 -8.35 30.65 3.62
N ALA A 39 -8.56 31.62 2.72
CA ALA A 39 -8.09 31.52 1.35
C ALA A 39 -6.55 31.43 1.29
N GLY A 40 -5.83 32.24 2.06
CA GLY A 40 -4.36 32.21 2.14
C GLY A 40 -3.82 30.89 2.69
N GLN A 41 -4.48 30.31 3.71
CA GLN A 41 -4.08 29.02 4.28
C GLN A 41 -4.23 27.87 3.27
N LEU A 42 -5.32 27.86 2.49
CA LEU A 42 -5.54 26.84 1.46
C LEU A 42 -4.51 26.93 0.32
N VAL A 43 -4.17 28.16 -0.09
CA VAL A 43 -3.13 28.38 -1.11
C VAL A 43 -1.77 27.93 -0.59
N GLY A 44 -1.38 28.29 0.64
CA GLY A 44 -0.09 27.91 1.21
C GLY A 44 0.09 26.40 1.40
N LEU A 45 -0.99 25.69 1.78
CA LEU A 45 -0.97 24.21 1.86
C LEU A 45 -0.84 23.58 0.47
N GLY A 46 -1.54 24.13 -0.53
CA GLY A 46 -1.44 23.65 -1.91
C GLY A 46 -0.05 23.86 -2.51
N GLU A 47 0.58 25.01 -2.25
CA GLU A 47 1.95 25.32 -2.70
C GLU A 47 2.98 24.35 -2.10
N GLY A 48 2.88 24.03 -0.80
CA GLY A 48 3.79 23.11 -0.14
C GLY A 48 3.71 21.69 -0.70
N ASP A 49 2.49 21.17 -0.92
CA ASP A 49 2.30 19.84 -1.51
C ASP A 49 2.82 19.79 -2.96
N LEU A 50 2.54 20.84 -3.75
CA LEU A 50 3.03 20.94 -5.12
C LEU A 50 4.56 20.99 -5.18
N GLN A 51 5.21 21.72 -4.27
CA GLN A 51 6.66 21.79 -4.21
C GLN A 51 7.28 20.42 -3.92
N VAL A 52 6.70 19.65 -3.00
CA VAL A 52 7.16 18.28 -2.70
C VAL A 52 7.04 17.38 -3.92
N GLN A 53 5.94 17.49 -4.68
CA GLN A 53 5.77 16.73 -5.92
C GLN A 53 6.80 17.12 -6.99
N VAL A 54 7.09 18.42 -7.14
CA VAL A 54 8.11 18.94 -8.06
C VAL A 54 9.50 18.42 -7.70
N ASP A 55 9.87 18.46 -6.42
CA ASP A 55 11.18 18.00 -5.95
C ASP A 55 11.35 16.49 -6.14
N ALA A 56 10.28 15.71 -5.93
CA ALA A 56 10.26 14.27 -6.17
C ALA A 56 10.44 13.94 -7.66
N GLU A 57 9.70 14.60 -8.55
CA GLU A 57 9.82 14.39 -9.99
C GLU A 57 11.16 14.89 -10.56
N ALA A 58 11.72 15.97 -10.02
CA ALA A 58 13.06 16.43 -10.38
C ALA A 58 14.13 15.38 -10.04
N THR A 59 14.04 14.78 -8.86
CA THR A 59 14.93 13.69 -8.44
C THR A 59 14.80 12.49 -9.37
N ARG A 60 13.56 12.08 -9.65
CA ARG A 60 13.27 10.98 -10.58
C ARG A 60 13.81 11.24 -11.98
N GLN A 61 13.72 12.47 -12.46
CA GLN A 61 14.25 12.86 -13.76
C GLN A 61 15.77 12.69 -13.84
N VAL A 62 16.50 12.99 -12.76
CA VAL A 62 17.94 12.81 -12.69
C VAL A 62 18.29 11.31 -12.70
N GLU A 63 17.60 10.50 -11.90
CA GLU A 63 17.81 9.04 -11.87
C GLU A 63 17.58 8.40 -13.25
N LEU A 64 16.52 8.81 -13.94
CA LEU A 64 16.21 8.32 -15.28
C LEU A 64 17.25 8.76 -16.31
N GLN A 65 17.79 9.97 -16.20
CA GLN A 65 18.86 10.44 -17.09
C GLN A 65 20.14 9.62 -16.91
N VAL A 66 20.54 9.34 -15.65
CA VAL A 66 21.71 8.49 -15.37
C VAL A 66 21.50 7.08 -15.91
N THR A 67 20.30 6.52 -15.73
CA THR A 67 19.97 5.18 -16.24
C THR A 67 20.01 5.15 -17.77
N LEU A 68 19.48 6.19 -18.42
CA LEU A 68 19.49 6.32 -19.86
C LEU A 68 20.93 6.43 -20.39
N GLU A 69 21.78 7.22 -19.76
CA GLU A 69 23.20 7.34 -20.11
C GLU A 69 23.91 5.98 -20.01
N TYR A 70 23.68 5.25 -18.91
CA TYR A 70 24.25 3.91 -18.73
C TYR A 70 23.77 2.93 -19.81
N VAL A 71 22.46 2.87 -20.08
CA VAL A 71 21.90 1.95 -21.10
C VAL A 71 22.38 2.28 -22.51
N GLN A 72 22.73 3.54 -22.79
CA GLN A 72 23.30 3.96 -24.07
C GLN A 72 24.81 3.73 -24.17
N SER A 73 25.49 3.33 -23.08
CA SER A 73 26.93 3.13 -23.06
C SER A 73 27.35 1.79 -23.68
N ASP A 74 28.58 1.74 -24.17
CA ASP A 74 29.21 0.50 -24.66
C ASP A 74 29.37 -0.56 -23.55
N ASP A 75 29.52 -0.11 -22.30
CA ASP A 75 29.61 -1.02 -21.14
C ASP A 75 28.30 -1.81 -20.95
N TYR A 76 27.15 -1.16 -21.13
CA TYR A 76 25.86 -1.85 -21.11
C TYR A 76 25.73 -2.85 -22.26
N VAL A 77 26.16 -2.47 -23.48
CA VAL A 77 26.16 -3.39 -24.63
C VAL A 77 27.04 -4.60 -24.35
N ALA A 78 28.23 -4.40 -23.76
CA ALA A 78 29.16 -5.47 -23.43
C ALA A 78 28.67 -6.39 -22.31
N ALA A 79 27.95 -5.85 -21.32
CA ALA A 79 27.31 -6.62 -20.26
C ALA A 79 26.15 -7.45 -20.83
N TYR A 80 25.22 -6.81 -21.56
CA TYR A 80 24.10 -7.49 -22.22
C TYR A 80 24.59 -8.60 -23.17
N ALA A 81 25.63 -8.33 -23.96
CA ALA A 81 26.20 -9.32 -24.87
C ALA A 81 26.66 -10.59 -24.13
N ARG A 82 27.30 -10.45 -22.96
CA ARG A 82 27.81 -11.59 -22.19
C ARG A 82 26.73 -12.30 -21.38
N ASP A 83 25.93 -11.52 -20.66
CA ASP A 83 25.04 -12.04 -19.62
C ASP A 83 23.71 -12.54 -20.21
N GLU A 84 23.14 -11.79 -21.16
CA GLU A 84 21.82 -12.08 -21.73
C GLU A 84 21.91 -12.74 -23.11
N ALA A 85 22.76 -12.21 -24.00
CA ALA A 85 22.89 -12.74 -25.37
C ALA A 85 23.84 -13.95 -25.47
N GLY A 86 24.63 -14.23 -24.43
CA GLY A 86 25.57 -15.36 -24.39
C GLY A 86 26.72 -15.27 -25.40
N TYR A 87 27.05 -14.08 -25.88
CA TYR A 87 28.20 -13.82 -26.74
C TYR A 87 29.51 -13.90 -25.95
N LEU A 88 30.55 -14.33 -26.65
CA LEU A 88 31.90 -14.52 -26.12
C LEU A 88 32.91 -13.78 -27.03
N LEU A 89 33.99 -13.30 -26.44
CA LEU A 89 35.11 -12.79 -27.20
C LEU A 89 35.86 -13.92 -27.92
N PRO A 90 36.57 -13.60 -29.01
CA PRO A 90 37.47 -14.55 -29.65
C PRO A 90 38.46 -15.16 -28.65
N GLY A 91 38.43 -16.49 -28.50
CA GLY A 91 39.31 -17.23 -27.59
C GLY A 91 38.71 -17.55 -26.21
N GLU A 92 37.58 -16.97 -25.85
CA GLU A 92 36.84 -17.35 -24.63
C GLU A 92 36.12 -18.69 -24.83
N LYS A 93 35.97 -19.46 -23.73
CA LYS A 93 35.26 -20.74 -23.72
C LYS A 93 34.13 -20.69 -22.70
N ARG A 94 32.90 -20.95 -23.14
CA ARG A 94 31.74 -21.07 -22.25
C ARG A 94 31.77 -22.41 -21.53
N VAL A 95 31.80 -22.39 -20.20
CA VAL A 95 31.69 -23.59 -19.36
C VAL A 95 30.27 -23.69 -18.84
N VAL A 96 29.57 -24.76 -19.23
CA VAL A 96 28.23 -25.06 -18.71
C VAL A 96 28.36 -26.23 -17.73
N PRO A 97 28.10 -26.02 -16.42
CA PRO A 97 28.11 -27.11 -15.46
C PRO A 97 27.03 -28.12 -15.80
N LEU A 98 27.42 -29.38 -16.02
CA LEU A 98 26.50 -30.50 -16.10
C LEU A 98 26.25 -30.98 -14.67
N VAL A 99 25.04 -30.79 -14.17
CA VAL A 99 24.60 -31.44 -12.93
C VAL A 99 24.35 -32.89 -13.28
N ILE A 100 25.26 -33.77 -12.86
CA ILE A 100 25.05 -35.21 -12.95
C ILE A 100 24.17 -35.57 -11.76
N GLU A 101 22.90 -35.89 -12.01
CA GLU A 101 22.04 -36.44 -10.98
C GLU A 101 22.67 -37.73 -10.42
N ALA A 102 22.77 -37.83 -9.10
CA ALA A 102 23.26 -39.03 -8.46
C ALA A 102 22.36 -40.21 -8.83
N THR A 103 22.96 -41.37 -9.12
CA THR A 103 22.20 -42.60 -9.34
C THR A 103 21.22 -42.80 -8.18
N PRO A 104 19.90 -42.93 -8.44
CA PRO A 104 18.92 -43.04 -7.37
C PRO A 104 19.25 -44.27 -6.51
N GLN A 105 19.48 -44.04 -5.22
CA GLN A 105 19.69 -45.14 -4.28
C GLN A 105 18.40 -45.97 -4.16
N PRO A 106 18.51 -47.30 -4.06
CA PRO A 106 17.34 -48.16 -3.86
C PRO A 106 16.55 -47.68 -2.64
N THR A 107 15.28 -47.30 -2.85
CA THR A 107 14.37 -47.00 -1.76
C THR A 107 14.21 -48.28 -0.94
N ALA A 108 14.49 -48.21 0.37
CA ALA A 108 14.29 -49.34 1.27
C ALA A 108 12.82 -49.77 1.18
N MET A 109 12.57 -51.04 0.87
CA MET A 109 11.20 -51.58 0.89
C MET A 109 10.69 -51.49 2.34
N PRO A 110 9.48 -50.93 2.57
CA PRO A 110 8.91 -50.92 3.90
C PRO A 110 8.72 -52.37 4.38
N THR A 111 9.16 -52.66 5.60
CA THR A 111 8.87 -53.92 6.28
C THR A 111 7.35 -54.08 6.34
N ALA A 112 6.83 -55.20 5.85
CA ALA A 112 5.42 -55.52 5.94
C ALA A 112 4.96 -55.43 7.41
N THR A 113 3.94 -54.61 7.66
CA THR A 113 3.29 -54.59 8.98
C THR A 113 2.67 -55.96 9.22
N PRO A 114 2.96 -56.63 10.35
CA PRO A 114 2.38 -57.94 10.66
C PRO A 114 0.84 -57.85 10.65
N ASP A 115 0.17 -58.82 10.01
CA ASP A 115 -1.29 -58.84 9.97
C ASP A 115 -1.83 -59.16 11.38
N PRO A 116 -2.65 -58.27 11.98
CA PRO A 116 -3.23 -58.52 13.30
C PRO A 116 -4.10 -59.79 13.36
N ILE A 117 -4.55 -60.31 12.22
CA ILE A 117 -5.34 -61.55 12.14
C ILE A 117 -4.49 -62.78 12.50
N GLU A 118 -3.18 -62.77 12.21
CA GLU A 118 -2.30 -63.91 12.52
C GLU A 118 -2.26 -64.24 14.01
N ASN A 119 -2.51 -63.25 14.87
CA ASN A 119 -2.50 -63.40 16.32
C ASN A 119 -3.90 -63.32 16.96
N ALA A 120 -4.97 -63.27 16.15
CA ALA A 120 -6.34 -63.14 16.65
C ALA A 120 -6.92 -64.49 17.09
N ARG A 121 -7.66 -64.49 18.21
CA ARG A 121 -8.48 -65.66 18.58
C ARG A 121 -9.68 -65.76 17.62
N PRO A 122 -10.21 -66.97 17.34
CA PRO A 122 -11.27 -67.13 16.34
C PRO A 122 -12.48 -66.21 16.55
N TRP A 123 -12.93 -66.02 17.80
CA TRP A 123 -14.06 -65.14 18.09
C TRP A 123 -13.79 -63.65 17.80
N GLN A 124 -12.53 -63.21 17.90
CA GLN A 124 -12.12 -61.82 17.60
C GLN A 124 -12.16 -61.55 16.10
N ALA A 125 -11.77 -62.54 15.29
CA ALA A 125 -11.88 -62.47 13.82
C ALA A 125 -13.35 -62.41 13.39
N TRP A 126 -14.22 -63.25 13.98
CA TRP A 126 -15.66 -63.18 13.72
C TRP A 126 -16.27 -61.85 14.15
N TRP A 127 -15.87 -61.32 15.31
CA TRP A 127 -16.36 -60.03 15.79
C TRP A 127 -16.04 -58.89 14.80
N HIS A 128 -14.82 -58.83 14.27
CA HIS A 128 -14.42 -57.84 13.26
C HIS A 128 -15.16 -58.00 11.93
N LEU A 129 -15.47 -59.23 11.51
CA LEU A 129 -16.21 -59.46 10.25
C LEU A 129 -17.68 -59.05 10.37
N MET A 130 -18.27 -59.23 11.56
CA MET A 130 -19.69 -59.01 11.77
C MET A 130 -20.01 -57.59 12.28
N THR A 131 -19.02 -56.85 12.78
CA THR A 131 -19.22 -55.56 13.45
C THR A 131 -18.07 -54.58 13.22
N ASP A 132 -18.40 -53.29 13.06
CA ASP A 132 -17.43 -52.17 13.03
C ASP A 132 -17.13 -51.59 14.42
N ALA A 133 -17.64 -52.22 15.49
CA ALA A 133 -17.48 -51.75 16.86
C ALA A 133 -16.12 -52.20 17.44
N PRO A 134 -15.46 -51.38 18.28
CA PRO A 134 -14.24 -51.81 18.97
C PRO A 134 -14.50 -53.06 19.81
N GLN A 135 -13.53 -53.97 19.88
CA GLN A 135 -13.68 -55.21 20.64
C GLN A 135 -13.99 -54.90 22.12
N PRO A 136 -14.91 -55.63 22.75
CA PRO A 136 -15.15 -55.49 24.18
C PRO A 136 -13.87 -55.87 24.95
N ALA A 137 -13.49 -55.04 25.93
CA ALA A 137 -12.38 -55.35 26.82
C ALA A 137 -12.71 -56.62 27.64
N PRO A 138 -11.71 -57.45 27.99
CA PRO A 138 -11.91 -58.62 28.83
C PRO A 138 -12.42 -58.29 30.23
#